data_AF-A0A7Y2JJ18-F1
#
_entry.id   AF-A0A7Y2JJ18-F1
#
_cell.length_a   1.000
_cell.length_b   1.000
_cell.length_c   1.000
_cell.angle_alpha   90.00
_cell.angle_beta   90.00
_cell.angle_gamma   90.00
#
_symmetry.space_group_name_H-M   'P 1'
#
loop_
_entity.id
_entity.type
_entity.pdbx_description
1 polymer ?
#
loop_
_entity_poly.entity_id
_entity_poly.type
_entity_poly.pdbx_seq_one_letter_code
_entity_poly.pdbx_strand_id
1 'polypeptide(L)' 'GEVALPRDVTEGDWLLFHGMGAYSRATLTRFNGYGAERIVTVKSLG' A
#
# COMPACT_ATOMS: atom_id res chain seq x y z
N GLY A 1 2.10 -15.62 12.15
CA GLY A 1 3.50 -15.22 11.97
C GLY A 1 3.57 -13.71 12.04
N GLU A 2 4.67 -13.16 12.53
CA GLU A 2 4.87 -11.71 12.67
C GLU A 2 5.78 -11.21 11.54
N VAL A 3 5.56 -9.98 11.08
CA VAL A 3 6.43 -9.31 10.12
C VAL A 3 7.42 -8.45 10.89
N ALA A 4 8.71 -8.76 10.75
CA ALA A 4 9.75 -7.92 11.34
C ALA A 4 9.79 -6.56 10.63
N LEU A 5 9.84 -5.49 11.42
CA LEU A 5 10.02 -4.12 10.94
C LEU A 5 11.39 -3.58 11.37
N PRO A 6 11.95 -2.59 10.66
CA PRO A 6 13.10 -1.84 11.14
C PRO A 6 12.87 -1.29 12.56
N ARG A 7 13.93 -1.28 13.37
CA ARG A 7 13.84 -0.96 14.80
C ARG A 7 13.55 0.52 15.08
N ASP A 8 13.75 1.35 14.07
CA ASP A 8 13.63 2.81 14.06
C ASP A 8 12.41 3.27 13.25
N VAL A 9 11.46 2.39 12.92
CA VAL A 9 10.20 2.80 12.29
C VAL A 9 9.41 3.73 13.21
N THR A 10 8.94 4.85 12.67
CA THR A 10 8.19 5.87 13.41
C THR A 10 6.97 6.36 12.63
N GLU A 11 6.15 7.20 13.27
CA GLU A 11 5.06 7.88 12.60
C GLU A 11 5.57 8.79 11.47
N GLY A 12 4.96 8.69 10.29
CA GLY A 12 5.38 9.43 9.09
C GLY A 12 6.17 8.60 8.08
N ASP A 13 6.65 7.41 8.47
CA ASP A 13 7.27 6.45 7.55
C ASP A 13 6.23 5.76 6.66
N TRP A 14 6.69 5.29 5.49
CA TRP A 14 5.87 4.57 4.53
C TRP A 14 6.20 3.08 4.52
N LEU A 15 5.16 2.25 4.54
CA LEU A 15 5.28 0.80 4.36
C LEU A 15 4.86 0.41 2.94
N LEU A 16 5.64 -0.47 2.31
CA LEU A 16 5.34 -1.01 0.99
C LEU A 16 4.82 -2.43 1.11
N PHE A 17 3.60 -2.67 0.61
CA PHE A 17 3.02 -3.99 0.50
C PHE A 17 3.15 -4.48 -0.95
N HIS A 18 3.94 -5.52 -1.15
CA HIS A 18 4.10 -6.15 -2.47
C HIS A 18 2.85 -6.95 -2.86
N GLY A 19 2.68 -7.21 -4.16
CA GLY A 19 1.62 -8.09 -4.66
C GLY A 19 0.22 -7.47 -4.72
N MET A 20 0.06 -6.17 -4.46
CA MET A 20 -1.23 -5.48 -4.51
C MET A 20 -1.75 -5.14 -5.93
N GLY A 21 -1.18 -5.76 -6.98
CA GLY A 21 -1.50 -5.43 -8.37
C GLY A 21 -2.81 -6.02 -8.90
N ALA A 22 -3.33 -7.08 -8.28
CA ALA A 22 -4.55 -7.76 -8.71
C ALA A 22 -5.55 -7.88 -7.55
N TYR A 23 -6.83 -7.64 -7.85
CA TYR A 23 -7.99 -7.76 -6.95
C TYR A 23 -8.02 -6.86 -5.70
N SER A 24 -6.90 -6.32 -5.22
CA SER A 24 -6.88 -5.44 -4.04
C SER A 24 -7.81 -4.22 -4.19
N ARG A 25 -7.89 -3.67 -5.40
CA ARG A 25 -8.85 -2.61 -5.73
C ARG A 25 -10.26 -3.13 -5.94
N ALA A 26 -10.42 -4.29 -6.59
CA ALA A 26 -11.73 -4.83 -6.90
C ALA A 26 -12.54 -5.18 -5.64
N THR A 27 -11.86 -5.48 -4.54
CA THR A 27 -12.48 -5.86 -3.26
C THR A 27 -12.49 -4.73 -2.22
N LEU A 28 -11.99 -3.53 -2.56
CA LEU A 28 -11.96 -2.40 -1.63
C LEU A 28 -13.38 -1.91 -1.30
N THR A 29 -13.58 -1.38 -0.09
CA THR A 29 -14.86 -0.73 0.30
C THR A 29 -14.61 0.66 0.88
N ARG A 30 -15.67 1.47 0.96
CA ARG A 30 -15.63 2.81 1.58
C ARG A 30 -16.03 2.81 3.06
N PHE A 31 -15.81 1.69 3.74
CA PHE A 31 -16.14 1.57 5.15
C PHE A 31 -15.47 2.69 5.97
N ASN A 32 -16.20 3.30 6.91
CA ASN A 32 -15.74 4.45 7.72
C ASN A 32 -15.23 5.66 6.92
N GLY A 33 -15.67 5.83 5.67
CA GLY A 33 -15.23 6.95 4.82
C GLY A 33 -13.84 6.76 4.19
N TYR A 34 -13.23 5.57 4.32
CA TYR A 34 -11.99 5.22 3.61
C TYR A 34 -12.22 5.00 2.09
N GLY A 35 -11.14 4.70 1.35
CA GLY A 35 -11.19 4.40 -0.09
C GLY A 35 -10.74 5.53 -1.00
N ALA A 36 -10.09 6.57 -0.46
CA ALA A 36 -9.34 7.55 -1.24
C ALA A 36 -7.99 6.93 -1.66
N GLU A 37 -8.00 6.16 -2.75
CA GLU A 37 -6.80 5.57 -3.32
C GLU A 37 -6.25 6.41 -4.49
N ARG A 38 -4.94 6.36 -4.69
CA ARG A 38 -4.27 6.96 -5.82
C ARG A 38 -3.52 5.88 -6.60
N ILE A 39 -3.84 5.76 -7.89
CA ILE A 39 -3.08 4.90 -8.81
C ILE A 39 -2.07 5.77 -9.54
N VAL A 40 -0.82 5.36 -9.51
CA VAL A 40 0.27 6.00 -10.24
C VAL A 40 0.94 4.97 -11.12
N THR A 41 0.93 5.19 -12.43
CA THR A 41 1.66 4.37 -13.39
C THR A 41 3.08 4.91 -13.52
N VAL A 42 4.06 4.10 -13.19
CA VAL A 42 5.48 4.40 -13.37
C VAL A 42 6.04 3.59 -14.53
N LYS A 43 6.92 4.19 -15.32
CA LYS A 43 7.63 3.52 -16.41
C LYS A 43 9.12 3.74 -16.20
N SER A 44 9.90 2.66 -16.26
CA SER A 44 11.35 2.78 -16.32
C SER A 44 11.77 3.30 -17.70
N LEU A 45 12.65 4.29 -17.73
CA LEU A 45 13.30 4.77 -18.94
C LEU A 45 14.50 3.86 -19.22
N GLY A 46 14.23 2.64 -19.69
CA GLY A 46 15.26 1.80 -20.30
C GLY A 46 15.77 2.41 -21.60
#